data_AF-A0A6B1IPF1-F1
#
_entry.id   AF-A0A6B1IPF1-F1
#
_cell.length_a   1.000
_cell.length_b   1.000
_cell.length_c   1.000
_cell.angle_alpha   90.00
_cell.angle_beta   90.00
_cell.angle_gamma   90.00
#
_symmetry.space_group_name_H-M   'P 1'
#
loop_
_entity.id
_entity.type
_entity.pdbx_description
1 polymer ?
#
loop_
_entity_poly.entity_id
_entity_poly.type
_entity_poly.pdbx_seq_one_letter_code
_entity_poly.pdbx_strand_id
1 'polypeptide(L)'
;GSPSDGGGGDGTDDGPDDPPPSGAAGPAEARTLAEGYARHVKDRIEREAGVPASVGVAPNMSAAKVASDADKPDGLVVVPPGSVAEFLAPLPTADVHGVGPVTEETLAELGIETAGDLAAADRDRLAEALGERGPELSRRAAGDDDREVTPTGLPKSLSRESALPTTADESTKRETVSALAADVARRARERGCLYRTIGIKAVEPPFDVNTRARSLPGPVDDPDLVEEVALDLLSEFDDARVRKLGVRVSKLDFAETDQATLGGFDAGDGGGQGQGGKRETRSEGGDGGKLTDWVDGPPDRGGDESGSIAERERRGTDEGQASLGDWS
;
A
#
# COMPACT_ATOMS: atom_id res chain seq x y z
N GLY A 1 -23.82 77.77 -26.75
CA GLY A 1 -22.95 77.34 -25.64
C GLY A 1 -23.59 76.14 -25.01
N SER A 2 -22.83 75.05 -24.87
CA SER A 2 -23.21 73.88 -24.10
C SER A 2 -23.54 74.25 -22.64
N PRO A 3 -24.30 73.40 -21.95
CA PRO A 3 -23.60 72.56 -20.98
C PRO A 3 -23.99 71.07 -21.05
N SER A 4 -23.03 70.32 -20.55
CA SER A 4 -22.95 68.89 -20.30
C SER A 4 -23.80 68.44 -19.10
N ASP A 5 -24.38 67.25 -19.22
CA ASP A 5 -24.63 66.24 -18.16
C ASP A 5 -24.82 64.92 -18.94
N GLY A 6 -24.16 63.79 -18.67
CA GLY A 6 -23.75 63.22 -17.40
C GLY A 6 -24.48 61.87 -17.27
N GLY A 7 -23.82 60.76 -17.63
CA GLY A 7 -24.35 59.41 -17.46
C GLY A 7 -23.76 58.43 -18.48
N GLY A 8 -23.34 57.23 -18.13
CA GLY A 8 -23.13 56.55 -16.86
C GLY A 8 -22.24 55.36 -17.22
N GLY A 9 -21.17 55.14 -16.46
CA GLY A 9 -20.34 53.95 -16.64
C GLY A 9 -21.11 52.74 -16.12
N ASP A 10 -21.53 51.87 -17.02
CA ASP A 10 -21.98 50.52 -16.68
C ASP A 10 -20.73 49.64 -16.65
N GLY A 11 -20.22 49.41 -15.44
CA GLY A 11 -19.17 48.44 -15.20
C GLY A 11 -19.79 47.05 -15.25
N THR A 12 -19.48 46.30 -16.31
CA THR A 12 -19.69 44.86 -16.34
C THR A 12 -18.79 44.23 -15.29
N ASP A 13 -19.42 43.81 -14.19
CA ASP A 13 -18.87 42.95 -13.15
C ASP A 13 -18.68 41.55 -13.75
N ASP A 14 -17.49 41.28 -14.27
CA ASP A 14 -17.04 39.93 -14.64
C ASP A 14 -16.85 39.12 -13.35
N GLY A 15 -17.94 38.51 -12.88
CA GLY A 15 -17.89 37.44 -11.89
C GLY A 15 -17.11 36.24 -12.43
N PRO A 16 -16.48 35.43 -11.56
CA PRO A 16 -15.68 34.30 -12.00
C PRO A 16 -16.54 33.30 -12.79
N ASP A 17 -16.11 32.99 -14.00
CA ASP A 17 -16.66 31.92 -14.84
C ASP A 17 -16.77 30.63 -14.01
N ASP A 18 -18.01 30.21 -13.75
CA ASP A 18 -18.28 28.86 -13.24
C ASP A 18 -17.64 27.86 -14.22
N PRO A 19 -16.84 26.89 -13.74
CA PRO A 19 -16.29 25.87 -14.61
C PRO A 19 -17.42 25.11 -15.32
N PRO A 20 -17.24 24.75 -16.60
CA PRO A 20 -18.29 24.07 -17.35
C PRO A 20 -18.69 22.76 -16.65
N PRO A 21 -19.99 22.41 -16.64
CA PRO A 21 -20.44 21.18 -16.02
C PRO A 21 -19.77 19.97 -16.68
N SER A 22 -19.20 19.09 -15.84
CA SER A 22 -18.61 17.81 -16.28
C SER A 22 -19.62 17.01 -17.11
N GLY A 23 -19.20 16.55 -18.29
CA GLY A 23 -20.01 15.82 -19.26
C GLY A 23 -20.51 14.44 -18.79
N ALA A 24 -20.16 14.03 -17.55
CA ALA A 24 -20.68 12.83 -16.90
C ALA A 24 -21.92 13.09 -16.01
N ALA A 25 -22.32 14.36 -15.81
CA ALA A 25 -23.49 14.69 -15.03
C ALA A 25 -24.77 14.51 -15.87
N GLY A 26 -25.52 13.44 -15.63
CA GLY A 26 -26.90 13.30 -16.13
C GLY A 26 -27.80 14.46 -15.67
N PRO A 27 -28.98 14.64 -16.30
CA PRO A 27 -29.87 15.75 -15.99
C PRO A 27 -30.23 15.82 -14.50
N ALA A 28 -30.40 17.04 -13.98
CA ALA A 28 -30.60 17.34 -12.55
C ALA A 28 -31.86 16.75 -11.90
N GLU A 29 -32.65 15.94 -12.62
CA GLU A 29 -33.83 15.27 -12.11
C GLU A 29 -33.43 13.96 -11.41
N ALA A 30 -33.47 14.00 -10.08
CA ALA A 30 -33.18 12.92 -9.13
C ALA A 30 -31.73 12.41 -9.11
N ARG A 31 -30.80 13.29 -8.70
CA ARG A 31 -29.49 12.87 -8.18
C ARG A 31 -29.67 11.73 -7.18
N THR A 32 -28.86 10.69 -7.30
CA THR A 32 -28.91 9.58 -6.34
C THR A 32 -28.42 10.04 -4.97
N LEU A 33 -28.84 9.35 -3.91
CA LEU A 33 -28.32 9.59 -2.55
C LEU A 33 -26.79 9.50 -2.52
N ALA A 34 -26.21 8.53 -3.25
CA ALA A 34 -24.78 8.30 -3.31
C ALA A 34 -24.03 9.48 -3.97
N GLU A 35 -24.55 9.98 -5.08
CA GLU A 35 -24.01 11.16 -5.76
C GLU A 35 -24.13 12.43 -4.90
N GLY A 36 -25.26 12.62 -4.21
CA GLY A 36 -25.44 13.73 -3.27
C GLY A 36 -24.43 13.69 -2.12
N TYR A 37 -24.22 12.50 -1.54
CA TYR A 37 -23.23 12.31 -0.48
C TYR A 37 -21.79 12.52 -0.99
N ALA A 38 -21.46 12.06 -2.19
CA ALA A 38 -20.14 12.26 -2.79
C ALA A 38 -19.80 13.76 -2.97
N ARG A 39 -20.76 14.57 -3.43
CA ARG A 39 -20.58 16.05 -3.47
C ARG A 39 -20.35 16.63 -2.08
N HIS A 40 -21.19 16.25 -1.12
CA HIS A 40 -21.03 16.71 0.25
C HIS A 40 -19.63 16.42 0.82
N VAL A 41 -19.07 15.23 0.52
CA VAL A 41 -17.71 14.86 0.92
C VAL A 41 -16.67 15.76 0.24
N LYS A 42 -16.80 16.01 -1.07
CA LYS A 42 -15.91 16.93 -1.80
C LYS A 42 -15.91 18.33 -1.19
N ASP A 43 -17.09 18.93 -1.06
CA ASP A 43 -17.26 20.29 -0.51
C ASP A 43 -16.69 20.38 0.92
N ARG A 44 -16.85 19.31 1.70
CA ARG A 44 -16.29 19.23 3.06
C ARG A 44 -14.77 19.15 3.05
N ILE A 45 -14.17 18.34 2.18
CA ILE A 45 -12.71 18.25 2.05
C ILE A 45 -12.12 19.61 1.65
N GLU A 46 -12.71 20.27 0.66
CA GLU A 46 -12.28 21.60 0.23
C GLU A 46 -12.38 22.61 1.39
N ARG A 47 -13.52 22.65 2.09
CA ARG A 47 -13.74 23.57 3.21
C ARG A 47 -12.83 23.31 4.41
N GLU A 48 -12.56 22.06 4.76
CA GLU A 48 -11.81 21.71 5.99
C GLU A 48 -10.30 21.58 5.76
N ALA A 49 -9.88 21.08 4.60
CA ALA A 49 -8.48 20.84 4.27
C ALA A 49 -7.91 21.80 3.23
N GLY A 50 -8.74 22.57 2.52
CA GLY A 50 -8.30 23.57 1.54
C GLY A 50 -7.76 22.97 0.24
N VAL A 51 -8.13 21.72 -0.09
CA VAL A 51 -7.67 21.01 -1.29
C VAL A 51 -8.85 20.40 -2.05
N PRO A 52 -8.84 20.42 -3.40
CA PRO A 52 -9.87 19.75 -4.19
C PRO A 52 -9.71 18.22 -4.13
N ALA A 53 -10.82 17.51 -4.35
CA ALA A 53 -10.84 16.05 -4.36
C ALA A 53 -11.68 15.51 -5.53
N SER A 54 -11.17 14.49 -6.22
CA SER A 54 -12.00 13.71 -7.15
C SER A 54 -12.67 12.55 -6.43
N VAL A 55 -13.93 12.26 -6.77
CA VAL A 55 -14.69 11.16 -6.18
C VAL A 55 -15.32 10.29 -7.26
N GLY A 56 -15.20 8.97 -7.11
CA GLY A 56 -15.87 7.98 -7.93
C GLY A 56 -16.95 7.25 -7.12
N VAL A 57 -18.12 7.07 -7.71
CA VAL A 57 -19.24 6.33 -7.12
C VAL A 57 -19.59 5.18 -8.06
N ALA A 58 -19.55 3.95 -7.58
CA ALA A 58 -19.92 2.77 -8.36
C ALA A 58 -20.44 1.64 -7.45
N PRO A 59 -21.05 0.58 -8.00
CA PRO A 59 -21.60 -0.53 -7.22
C PRO A 59 -20.57 -1.44 -6.55
N ASN A 60 -19.31 -1.40 -6.99
CA ASN A 60 -18.22 -2.20 -6.44
C ASN A 60 -16.90 -1.42 -6.33
N MET A 61 -15.94 -1.96 -5.57
CA MET A 61 -14.69 -1.28 -5.23
C MET A 61 -13.81 -1.02 -6.45
N SER A 62 -13.65 -2.00 -7.34
CA SER A 62 -12.84 -1.84 -8.55
C SER A 62 -13.35 -0.69 -9.41
N ALA A 63 -14.64 -0.69 -9.75
CA ALA A 63 -15.23 0.36 -10.58
C ALA A 63 -15.21 1.73 -9.90
N ALA A 64 -15.41 1.79 -8.57
CA ALA A 64 -15.36 3.06 -7.84
C ALA A 64 -13.96 3.67 -7.86
N LYS A 65 -12.91 2.83 -7.76
CA LYS A 65 -11.52 3.27 -7.89
C LYS A 65 -11.25 3.85 -9.27
N VAL A 66 -11.67 3.16 -10.33
CA VAL A 66 -11.49 3.63 -11.72
C VAL A 66 -12.27 4.93 -11.97
N ALA A 67 -13.54 4.98 -11.56
CA ALA A 67 -14.38 6.17 -11.66
C ALA A 67 -13.75 7.40 -10.97
N SER A 68 -13.07 7.20 -9.84
CA SER A 68 -12.43 8.31 -9.11
C SER A 68 -11.23 8.93 -9.85
N ASP A 69 -10.63 8.20 -10.79
CA ASP A 69 -9.51 8.67 -11.61
C ASP A 69 -9.97 9.27 -12.95
N ALA A 70 -11.10 8.81 -13.48
CA ALA A 70 -11.55 9.11 -14.84
C ALA A 70 -11.78 10.61 -15.16
N ASP A 71 -12.12 11.42 -14.16
CA ASP A 71 -12.38 12.87 -14.32
C ASP A 71 -11.46 13.72 -13.41
N LYS A 72 -10.24 13.26 -13.14
CA LYS A 72 -9.26 14.06 -12.39
C LYS A 72 -8.73 15.25 -13.23
N PRO A 73 -8.44 16.41 -12.59
CA PRO A 73 -8.62 16.74 -11.16
C PRO A 73 -10.03 17.28 -10.85
N ASP A 74 -10.42 17.24 -9.57
CA ASP A 74 -11.70 17.78 -9.05
C ASP A 74 -12.96 17.23 -9.73
N GLY A 75 -12.94 15.98 -10.16
CA GLY A 75 -14.06 15.30 -10.81
C GLY A 75 -15.07 14.67 -9.85
N LEU A 76 -16.25 14.34 -10.38
CA LEU A 76 -17.20 13.45 -9.73
C LEU A 76 -17.82 12.53 -10.79
N VAL A 77 -17.45 11.25 -10.77
CA VAL A 77 -17.96 10.26 -11.72
C VAL A 77 -18.89 9.29 -10.99
N VAL A 78 -20.08 9.09 -11.54
CA VAL A 78 -21.05 8.12 -11.04
C VAL A 78 -21.26 7.06 -12.11
N VAL A 79 -21.00 5.81 -11.75
CA VAL A 79 -21.26 4.63 -12.58
C VAL A 79 -22.50 3.93 -12.02
N PRO A 80 -23.64 3.98 -12.72
CA PRO A 80 -24.86 3.32 -12.27
C PRO A 80 -24.73 1.78 -12.15
N PRO A 81 -25.53 1.13 -11.29
CA PRO A 81 -25.73 -0.30 -11.35
C PRO A 81 -26.15 -0.75 -12.75
N GLY A 82 -25.52 -1.82 -13.26
CA GLY A 82 -25.79 -2.37 -14.60
C GLY A 82 -24.97 -1.75 -15.74
N SER A 83 -24.25 -0.64 -15.52
CA SER A 83 -23.40 -0.01 -16.55
C SER A 83 -21.90 -0.19 -16.28
N VAL A 84 -21.51 -1.00 -15.30
CA VAL A 84 -20.10 -1.15 -14.89
C VAL A 84 -19.26 -1.75 -16.01
N ALA A 85 -19.70 -2.85 -16.61
CA ALA A 85 -18.97 -3.49 -17.71
C ALA A 85 -18.80 -2.55 -18.91
N GLU A 86 -19.85 -1.81 -19.27
CA GLU A 86 -19.81 -0.83 -20.37
C GLU A 86 -18.86 0.34 -20.07
N PHE A 87 -18.87 0.83 -18.84
CA PHE A 87 -17.96 1.89 -18.38
C PHE A 87 -16.48 1.44 -18.44
N LEU A 88 -16.21 0.20 -18.04
CA LEU A 88 -14.85 -0.34 -18.01
C LEU A 88 -14.34 -0.72 -19.40
N ALA A 89 -15.18 -1.33 -20.25
CA ALA A 89 -14.78 -1.93 -21.52
C ALA A 89 -13.82 -1.10 -22.40
N PRO A 90 -14.01 0.21 -22.62
CA PRO A 90 -13.13 1.00 -23.48
C PRO A 90 -11.80 1.41 -22.83
N LEU A 91 -11.62 1.17 -21.53
CA LEU A 91 -10.43 1.60 -20.80
C LEU A 91 -9.24 0.72 -21.13
N PRO A 92 -8.02 1.27 -21.17
CA PRO A 92 -6.81 0.47 -21.29
C PRO A 92 -6.68 -0.50 -20.10
N THR A 93 -6.01 -1.63 -20.30
CA THR A 93 -5.77 -2.62 -19.24
C THR A 93 -5.05 -2.01 -18.02
N ALA A 94 -4.20 -1.01 -18.24
CA ALA A 94 -3.51 -0.24 -17.18
C ALA A 94 -4.45 0.36 -16.13
N ASP A 95 -5.66 0.74 -16.54
CA ASP A 95 -6.65 1.38 -15.67
C ASP A 95 -7.44 0.35 -14.85
N VAL A 96 -7.36 -0.94 -15.20
CA VAL A 96 -8.05 -2.00 -14.46
C VAL A 96 -7.39 -2.20 -13.09
N HIS A 97 -8.20 -2.15 -12.03
CA HIS A 97 -7.72 -2.31 -10.66
C HIS A 97 -7.00 -3.65 -10.45
N GLY A 98 -5.70 -3.58 -10.17
CA GLY A 98 -4.83 -4.74 -9.96
C GLY A 98 -3.92 -5.08 -11.13
N VAL A 99 -4.07 -4.40 -12.27
CA VAL A 99 -3.06 -4.41 -13.34
C VAL A 99 -1.98 -3.39 -12.99
N GLY A 100 -0.74 -3.87 -12.92
CA GLY A 100 0.45 -3.01 -12.84
C GLY A 100 1.28 -3.12 -14.12
N PRO A 101 2.37 -2.34 -14.25
CA PRO A 101 3.12 -2.22 -15.51
C PRO A 101 3.58 -3.56 -16.11
N VAL A 102 4.05 -4.49 -15.26
CA VAL A 102 4.49 -5.82 -15.71
C VAL A 102 3.32 -6.64 -16.25
N THR A 103 2.18 -6.61 -15.55
CA THR A 103 0.97 -7.32 -16.00
C THR A 103 0.40 -6.70 -17.27
N GLU A 104 0.42 -5.37 -17.38
CA GLU A 104 0.02 -4.65 -18.59
C GLU A 104 0.86 -5.06 -19.79
N GLU A 105 2.19 -5.13 -19.63
CA GLU A 105 3.12 -5.59 -20.67
C GLU A 105 2.81 -7.03 -21.10
N THR A 106 2.65 -7.95 -20.15
CA THR A 106 2.25 -9.34 -20.45
C THR A 106 0.90 -9.41 -21.17
N LEU A 107 -0.09 -8.59 -20.79
CA LEU A 107 -1.38 -8.54 -21.46
C LEU A 107 -1.26 -8.00 -22.90
N ALA A 108 -0.42 -6.99 -23.12
CA ALA A 108 -0.15 -6.44 -24.44
C ALA A 108 0.51 -7.49 -25.36
N GLU A 109 1.45 -8.28 -24.85
CA GLU A 109 2.05 -9.41 -25.59
C GLU A 109 1.01 -10.48 -25.98
N LEU A 110 -0.05 -10.63 -25.19
CA LEU A 110 -1.17 -11.53 -25.49
C LEU A 110 -2.19 -10.92 -26.48
N GLY A 111 -2.02 -9.65 -26.86
CA GLY A 111 -2.94 -8.89 -27.71
C GLY A 111 -4.17 -8.37 -26.97
N ILE A 112 -4.06 -8.14 -25.66
CA ILE A 112 -5.14 -7.68 -24.78
C ILE A 112 -4.82 -6.25 -24.36
N GLU A 113 -5.48 -5.28 -24.98
CA GLU A 113 -5.16 -3.84 -24.79
C GLU A 113 -6.21 -3.11 -23.95
N THR A 114 -7.46 -3.57 -23.97
CA THR A 114 -8.56 -2.96 -23.22
C THR A 114 -9.12 -3.86 -22.11
N ALA A 115 -9.83 -3.27 -21.17
CA ALA A 115 -10.58 -4.03 -20.18
C ALA A 115 -11.65 -4.92 -20.84
N GLY A 116 -12.25 -4.48 -21.95
CA GLY A 116 -13.16 -5.29 -22.75
C GLY A 116 -12.50 -6.55 -23.31
N ASP A 117 -11.27 -6.41 -23.83
CA ASP A 117 -10.48 -7.55 -24.31
C ASP A 117 -10.14 -8.51 -23.16
N LEU A 118 -9.74 -7.97 -22.01
CA LEU A 118 -9.38 -8.75 -20.81
C LEU A 118 -10.59 -9.49 -20.22
N ALA A 119 -11.77 -8.88 -20.27
CA ALA A 119 -13.02 -9.50 -19.86
C ALA A 119 -13.43 -10.65 -20.80
N ALA A 120 -13.15 -10.52 -22.10
CA ALA A 120 -13.48 -11.52 -23.12
C ALA A 120 -12.39 -12.61 -23.31
N ALA A 121 -11.21 -12.40 -22.75
CA ALA A 121 -10.08 -13.31 -22.90
C ALA A 121 -10.32 -14.69 -22.27
N ASP A 122 -9.68 -15.70 -22.87
CA ASP A 122 -9.74 -17.07 -22.38
C ASP A 122 -9.09 -17.20 -20.99
N ARG A 123 -9.82 -17.78 -20.04
CA ARG A 123 -9.40 -17.86 -18.64
C ARG A 123 -8.19 -18.77 -18.44
N ASP A 124 -8.09 -19.85 -19.21
CA ASP A 124 -6.98 -20.79 -19.09
C ASP A 124 -5.69 -20.14 -19.63
N ARG A 125 -5.78 -19.41 -20.75
CA ARG A 125 -4.68 -18.61 -21.29
C ARG A 125 -4.21 -17.52 -20.31
N LEU A 126 -5.14 -16.85 -19.64
CA LEU A 126 -4.81 -15.87 -18.60
C LEU A 126 -4.18 -16.52 -17.37
N ALA A 127 -4.65 -17.71 -16.97
CA ALA A 127 -4.08 -18.45 -15.86
C ALA A 127 -2.66 -18.95 -16.17
N GLU A 128 -2.40 -19.37 -17.41
CA GLU A 128 -1.06 -19.78 -17.86
C GLU A 128 -0.06 -18.60 -17.81
N ALA A 129 -0.48 -17.42 -18.26
CA ALA A 129 0.40 -16.24 -18.31
C ALA A 129 0.56 -15.51 -16.97
N LEU A 130 -0.50 -15.43 -16.15
CA LEU A 130 -0.56 -14.56 -14.96
C LEU A 130 -0.85 -15.33 -13.65
N GLY A 131 -0.90 -16.67 -13.71
CA GLY A 131 -1.29 -17.52 -12.58
C GLY A 131 -2.71 -17.25 -12.11
N GLU A 132 -2.95 -17.42 -10.81
CA GLU A 132 -4.28 -17.23 -10.20
C GLU A 132 -4.86 -15.82 -10.40
N ARG A 133 -4.00 -14.82 -10.65
CA ARG A 133 -4.42 -13.43 -10.87
C ARG A 133 -5.09 -13.22 -12.22
N GLY A 134 -4.74 -14.01 -13.24
CA GLY A 134 -5.30 -13.85 -14.59
C GLY A 134 -6.84 -13.93 -14.60
N PRO A 135 -7.44 -15.03 -14.11
CA PRO A 135 -8.88 -15.16 -13.99
C PRO A 135 -9.53 -14.12 -13.06
N GLU A 136 -8.83 -13.62 -12.05
CA GLU A 136 -9.32 -12.54 -11.19
C GLU A 136 -9.40 -11.20 -11.91
N LEU A 137 -8.35 -10.84 -12.66
CA LEU A 137 -8.30 -9.61 -13.44
C LEU A 137 -9.36 -9.59 -14.55
N SER A 138 -9.60 -10.73 -15.20
CA SER A 138 -10.70 -10.88 -16.16
C SER A 138 -12.07 -10.60 -15.54
N ARG A 139 -12.36 -11.13 -14.33
CA ARG A 139 -13.61 -10.83 -13.60
C ARG A 139 -13.73 -9.34 -13.30
N ARG A 140 -12.68 -8.71 -12.77
CA ARG A 140 -12.69 -7.27 -12.47
C ARG A 140 -12.91 -6.42 -13.72
N ALA A 141 -12.28 -6.79 -14.84
CA ALA A 141 -12.46 -6.12 -16.13
C ALA A 141 -13.89 -6.26 -16.68
N ALA A 142 -14.55 -7.39 -16.40
CA ALA A 142 -15.97 -7.61 -16.69
C ALA A 142 -16.92 -6.85 -15.73
N GLY A 143 -16.38 -6.15 -14.73
CA GLY A 143 -17.17 -5.45 -13.71
C GLY A 143 -17.59 -6.32 -12.53
N ASP A 144 -17.09 -7.56 -12.43
CA ASP A 144 -17.37 -8.48 -11.34
C ASP A 144 -16.32 -8.34 -10.22
N ASP A 145 -16.74 -7.74 -9.12
CA ASP A 145 -15.95 -7.58 -7.90
C ASP A 145 -16.88 -7.68 -6.69
N ASP A 146 -16.76 -8.79 -5.95
CA ASP A 146 -17.58 -9.15 -4.79
C ASP A 146 -16.93 -8.78 -3.46
N ARG A 147 -15.74 -8.15 -3.49
CA ARG A 147 -15.04 -7.74 -2.28
C ARG A 147 -15.86 -6.70 -1.52
N GLU A 148 -16.06 -6.93 -0.23
CA GLU A 148 -16.74 -6.00 0.65
C GLU A 148 -15.79 -4.88 1.11
N VAL A 149 -16.33 -3.68 1.27
CA VAL A 149 -15.62 -2.59 1.96
C VAL A 149 -15.49 -2.96 3.43
N THR A 150 -14.31 -3.45 3.80
CA THR A 150 -14.00 -3.77 5.20
C THR A 150 -13.29 -2.57 5.83
N PRO A 151 -13.73 -2.09 7.02
CA PRO A 151 -12.97 -1.10 7.77
C PRO A 151 -11.53 -1.57 7.92
N THR A 152 -10.56 -0.72 7.62
CA THR A 152 -9.15 -1.05 7.82
C THR A 152 -8.93 -1.34 9.31
N GLY A 153 -8.61 -2.59 9.60
CA GLY A 153 -8.22 -3.00 10.95
C GLY A 153 -6.91 -2.34 11.39
N LEU A 154 -6.49 -2.64 12.61
CA LEU A 154 -5.19 -2.21 13.13
C LEU A 154 -4.05 -2.71 12.21
N PRO A 155 -2.99 -1.91 11.99
CA PRO A 155 -1.94 -2.29 11.06
C PRO A 155 -1.20 -3.54 11.54
N LYS A 156 -0.77 -4.39 10.59
CA LYS A 156 0.00 -5.61 10.89
C LYS A 156 1.49 -5.34 11.16
N SER A 157 1.98 -4.20 10.69
CA SER A 157 3.37 -3.77 10.84
C SER A 157 3.51 -2.25 10.78
N LEU A 158 4.60 -1.72 11.31
CA LEU A 158 5.04 -0.34 11.13
C LEU A 158 6.43 -0.36 10.52
N SER A 159 6.65 0.41 9.46
CA SER A 159 7.95 0.50 8.80
C SER A 159 8.25 1.92 8.34
N ARG A 160 9.53 2.16 8.07
CA ARG A 160 10.03 3.35 7.38
C ARG A 160 11.20 2.94 6.51
N GLU A 161 11.30 3.56 5.34
CA GLU A 161 12.39 3.35 4.41
C GLU A 161 12.94 4.66 3.88
N SER A 162 14.19 4.61 3.43
CA SER A 162 14.90 5.73 2.81
C SER A 162 15.63 5.24 1.58
N ALA A 163 15.40 5.91 0.45
CA ALA A 163 16.22 5.75 -0.73
C ALA A 163 17.52 6.53 -0.55
N LEU A 164 18.63 5.94 -0.98
CA LEU A 164 19.99 6.47 -0.85
C LEU A 164 20.63 6.56 -2.23
N PRO A 165 21.56 7.51 -2.46
CA PRO A 165 22.59 7.31 -3.46
C PRO A 165 23.26 5.97 -3.20
N THR A 166 23.45 5.15 -4.24
CA THR A 166 24.05 3.82 -4.11
C THR A 166 25.39 3.91 -3.36
N THR A 167 25.47 3.28 -2.19
CA THR A 167 26.63 3.43 -1.29
C THR A 167 27.00 2.10 -0.64
N ALA A 168 28.30 1.88 -0.46
CA ALA A 168 28.85 0.85 0.43
C ALA A 168 29.36 1.45 1.75
N ASP A 169 29.24 2.77 1.95
CA ASP A 169 29.76 3.44 3.14
C ASP A 169 29.01 2.99 4.39
N GLU A 170 29.74 2.33 5.29
CA GLU A 170 29.19 1.75 6.51
C GLU A 170 28.54 2.82 7.40
N SER A 171 29.19 3.99 7.54
CA SER A 171 28.71 5.07 8.41
C SER A 171 27.35 5.60 7.95
N THR A 172 27.18 5.82 6.64
CA THR A 172 25.94 6.24 6.01
C THR A 172 24.83 5.19 6.21
N LYS A 173 25.16 3.90 6.06
CA LYS A 173 24.19 2.82 6.24
C LYS A 173 23.70 2.74 7.68
N ARG A 174 24.63 2.75 8.65
CA ARG A 174 24.32 2.71 10.08
C ARG A 174 23.51 3.92 10.52
N GLU A 175 23.92 5.15 10.16
CA GLU A 175 23.19 6.38 10.50
C GLU A 175 21.76 6.35 9.95
N THR A 176 21.60 5.89 8.71
CA THR A 176 20.27 5.74 8.09
C THR A 176 19.40 4.74 8.86
N VAL A 177 19.94 3.55 9.18
CA VAL A 177 19.18 2.52 9.91
C VAL A 177 18.83 2.96 11.32
N SER A 178 19.75 3.59 12.05
CA SER A 178 19.48 4.16 13.37
C SER A 178 18.34 5.18 13.34
N ALA A 179 18.37 6.12 12.37
CA ALA A 179 17.31 7.11 12.22
C ALA A 179 15.95 6.47 11.90
N LEU A 180 15.92 5.47 11.01
CA LEU A 180 14.71 4.73 10.66
C LEU A 180 14.17 3.91 11.85
N ALA A 181 15.05 3.27 12.62
CA ALA A 181 14.71 2.52 13.82
C ALA A 181 14.04 3.41 14.87
N ALA A 182 14.66 4.56 15.17
CA ALA A 182 14.12 5.54 16.10
C ALA A 182 12.71 6.02 15.69
N ASP A 183 12.52 6.31 14.39
CA ASP A 183 11.24 6.72 13.86
C ASP A 183 10.15 5.64 13.95
N VAL A 184 10.51 4.39 13.64
CA VAL A 184 9.58 3.26 13.71
C VAL A 184 9.18 2.99 15.16
N ALA A 185 10.15 2.98 16.08
CA ALA A 185 9.90 2.77 17.51
C ALA A 185 9.04 3.90 18.11
N ARG A 186 9.31 5.16 17.74
CA ARG A 186 8.48 6.31 18.13
C ARG A 186 7.03 6.14 17.65
N ARG A 187 6.82 5.78 16.38
CA ARG A 187 5.47 5.56 15.83
C ARG A 187 4.74 4.41 16.52
N ALA A 188 5.46 3.35 16.90
CA ALA A 188 4.87 2.24 17.65
C ALA A 188 4.36 2.70 19.02
N ARG A 189 5.19 3.47 19.74
CA ARG A 189 4.82 4.07 21.04
C ARG A 189 3.65 5.05 20.93
N GLU A 190 3.67 5.94 19.93
CA GLU A 190 2.56 6.89 19.68
C GLU A 190 1.22 6.19 19.41
N ARG A 191 1.28 4.95 18.89
CA ARG A 191 0.11 4.11 18.61
C ARG A 191 -0.21 3.13 19.74
N GLY A 192 0.51 3.18 20.86
CA GLY A 192 0.33 2.28 21.99
C GLY A 192 0.49 0.80 21.61
N CYS A 193 1.36 0.47 20.65
CA CYS A 193 1.53 -0.91 20.20
C CYS A 193 2.91 -1.47 20.54
N LEU A 194 2.90 -2.68 21.09
CA LEU A 194 4.08 -3.51 21.27
C LEU A 194 4.37 -4.27 19.99
N TYR A 195 5.59 -4.79 19.84
CA TYR A 195 5.98 -5.59 18.69
C TYR A 195 6.83 -6.79 19.10
N ARG A 196 6.82 -7.85 18.27
CA ARG A 196 7.61 -9.07 18.52
C ARG A 196 8.67 -9.34 17.47
N THR A 197 8.61 -8.70 16.31
CA THR A 197 9.58 -8.94 15.24
C THR A 197 10.12 -7.63 14.72
N ILE A 198 11.44 -7.49 14.75
CA ILE A 198 12.20 -6.36 14.19
C ILE A 198 12.87 -6.87 12.91
N GLY A 199 12.89 -6.06 11.85
CA GLY A 199 13.55 -6.43 10.61
C GLY A 199 14.03 -5.25 9.82
N ILE A 200 14.92 -5.54 8.88
CA ILE A 200 15.45 -4.58 7.91
C ILE A 200 15.14 -5.04 6.47
N LYS A 201 15.09 -4.05 5.58
CA LYS A 201 15.14 -4.24 4.12
C LYS A 201 16.40 -3.53 3.61
N ALA A 202 17.21 -4.21 2.82
CA ALA A 202 18.33 -3.65 2.08
C ALA A 202 18.11 -3.94 0.59
N VAL A 203 18.05 -2.88 -0.23
CA VAL A 203 17.94 -3.04 -1.68
C VAL A 203 19.29 -2.75 -2.31
N GLU A 204 19.87 -3.76 -2.95
CA GLU A 204 21.11 -3.65 -3.71
C GLU A 204 20.80 -3.28 -5.18
N PRO A 205 21.69 -2.56 -5.88
CA PRO A 205 21.52 -2.31 -7.30
C PRO A 205 21.55 -3.60 -8.13
N PRO A 206 20.73 -3.73 -9.18
CA PRO A 206 19.76 -2.74 -9.64
C PRO A 206 18.54 -2.59 -8.72
N PHE A 207 17.95 -3.70 -8.27
CA PHE A 207 16.73 -3.73 -7.45
C PHE A 207 16.64 -5.03 -6.63
N ASP A 208 17.77 -5.60 -6.22
CA ASP A 208 17.80 -6.88 -5.51
C ASP A 208 17.37 -6.64 -4.05
N VAL A 209 16.14 -7.04 -3.72
CA VAL A 209 15.50 -6.78 -2.42
C VAL A 209 15.88 -7.88 -1.43
N ASN A 210 16.66 -7.52 -0.42
CA ASN A 210 17.04 -8.39 0.68
C ASN A 210 16.35 -7.98 1.97
N THR A 211 15.83 -8.96 2.72
CA THR A 211 15.16 -8.71 4.00
C THR A 211 15.71 -9.63 5.06
N ARG A 212 15.93 -9.10 6.27
CA ARG A 212 16.31 -9.88 7.44
C ARG A 212 15.43 -9.48 8.61
N ALA A 213 15.14 -10.43 9.49
CA ALA A 213 14.28 -10.18 10.65
C ALA A 213 14.69 -11.08 11.82
N ARG A 214 14.44 -10.59 13.03
CA ARG A 214 14.61 -11.31 14.29
C ARG A 214 13.29 -11.24 15.06
N SER A 215 12.77 -12.39 15.46
CA SER A 215 11.63 -12.47 16.38
C SER A 215 12.14 -12.58 17.81
N LEU A 216 11.51 -11.81 18.71
CA LEU A 216 11.79 -11.77 20.13
C LEU A 216 10.87 -12.77 20.89
N PRO A 217 11.28 -13.24 22.08
CA PRO A 217 10.46 -14.16 22.89
C PRO A 217 9.12 -13.58 23.36
N GLY A 218 8.99 -12.25 23.41
CA GLY A 218 7.79 -11.56 23.89
C GLY A 218 7.60 -10.20 23.23
N PRO A 219 6.42 -9.58 23.41
CA PRO A 219 6.15 -8.24 22.91
C PRO A 219 6.97 -7.19 23.67
N VAL A 220 7.54 -6.21 22.96
CA VAL A 220 8.38 -5.14 23.53
C VAL A 220 7.99 -3.77 22.95
N ASP A 221 8.41 -2.70 23.63
CA ASP A 221 8.31 -1.30 23.22
C ASP A 221 9.62 -0.52 23.47
N ASP A 222 10.75 -1.17 23.14
CA ASP A 222 12.10 -0.72 23.43
C ASP A 222 12.83 -0.20 22.16
N PRO A 223 12.98 1.13 21.96
CA PRO A 223 13.67 1.73 20.82
C PRO A 223 15.14 1.34 20.73
N ASP A 224 15.81 1.22 21.88
CA ASP A 224 17.24 0.90 21.90
C ASP A 224 17.43 -0.52 21.36
N LEU A 225 16.53 -1.44 21.75
CA LEU A 225 16.50 -2.79 21.21
C LEU A 225 16.14 -2.84 19.71
N VAL A 226 15.27 -1.96 19.21
CA VAL A 226 14.99 -1.87 17.76
C VAL A 226 16.23 -1.47 16.99
N GLU A 227 16.95 -0.45 17.47
CA GLU A 227 18.19 0.00 16.85
C GLU A 227 19.27 -1.07 16.90
N GLU A 228 19.52 -1.67 18.07
CA GLU A 228 20.50 -2.75 18.24
C GLU A 228 20.23 -3.90 17.27
N VAL A 229 19.00 -4.42 17.26
CA VAL A 229 18.63 -5.54 16.38
C VAL A 229 18.70 -5.13 14.91
N ALA A 230 18.30 -3.91 14.55
CA ALA A 230 18.36 -3.46 13.17
C ALA A 230 19.81 -3.32 12.67
N LEU A 231 20.72 -2.81 13.50
CA LEU A 231 22.14 -2.69 13.19
C LEU A 231 22.84 -4.06 13.14
N ASP A 232 22.48 -4.99 14.02
CA ASP A 232 22.92 -6.39 13.95
C ASP A 232 22.52 -7.04 12.62
N LEU A 233 21.26 -6.86 12.20
CA LEU A 233 20.80 -7.42 10.94
C LEU A 233 21.45 -6.74 9.73
N LEU A 234 21.80 -5.45 9.87
CA LEU A 234 22.48 -4.68 8.83
C LEU A 234 23.90 -5.18 8.57
N SER A 235 24.58 -5.76 9.56
CA SER A 235 25.98 -6.16 9.41
C SER A 235 26.20 -7.23 8.32
N GLU A 236 25.16 -8.00 7.97
CA GLU A 236 25.22 -8.92 6.82
C GLU A 236 25.44 -8.19 5.48
N PHE A 237 25.14 -6.90 5.44
CA PHE A 237 25.25 -6.03 4.27
C PHE A 237 26.40 -5.02 4.41
N ASP A 238 27.38 -5.22 5.31
CA ASP A 238 28.49 -4.27 5.55
C ASP A 238 29.34 -4.03 4.29
N ASP A 239 29.61 -5.07 3.50
CA ASP A 239 30.35 -4.95 2.22
C ASP A 239 29.44 -4.65 1.02
N ALA A 240 28.12 -4.77 1.19
CA ALA A 240 27.15 -4.59 0.12
C ALA A 240 26.96 -3.12 -0.25
N ARG A 241 26.77 -2.87 -1.55
CA ARG A 241 26.29 -1.57 -2.06
C ARG A 241 24.78 -1.55 -1.99
N VAL A 242 24.22 -0.61 -1.25
CA VAL A 242 22.77 -0.46 -1.08
C VAL A 242 22.29 0.88 -1.65
N ARG A 243 21.07 0.90 -2.18
CA ARG A 243 20.39 2.09 -2.69
C ARG A 243 19.09 2.41 -1.95
N LYS A 244 18.65 1.54 -1.05
CA LYS A 244 17.52 1.76 -0.16
C LYS A 244 17.71 0.93 1.09
N LEU A 245 17.40 1.51 2.24
CA LEU A 245 17.36 0.84 3.53
C LEU A 245 15.99 1.05 4.17
N GLY A 246 15.50 0.06 4.90
CA GLY A 246 14.24 0.12 5.62
C GLY A 246 14.33 -0.60 6.96
N VAL A 247 13.58 -0.10 7.94
CA VAL A 247 13.38 -0.76 9.24
C VAL A 247 11.89 -1.00 9.43
N ARG A 248 11.55 -2.13 10.06
CA ARG A 248 10.18 -2.58 10.29
C ARG A 248 10.06 -3.23 11.66
N VAL A 249 8.93 -2.96 12.33
CA VAL A 249 8.43 -3.77 13.43
C VAL A 249 7.10 -4.42 13.05
N SER A 250 6.85 -5.64 13.53
CA SER A 250 5.68 -6.44 13.16
C SER A 250 5.29 -7.44 14.24
N LYS A 251 4.21 -8.19 13.99
CA LYS A 251 3.48 -8.95 15.02
C LYS A 251 3.10 -7.99 16.15
N LEU A 252 2.40 -6.93 15.74
CA LEU A 252 2.02 -5.84 16.62
C LEU A 252 0.94 -6.33 17.58
N ASP A 253 1.06 -5.90 18.83
CA ASP A 253 0.10 -6.15 19.89
C ASP A 253 -0.38 -4.80 20.41
N PHE A 254 -1.67 -4.52 20.23
CA PHE A 254 -2.30 -3.28 20.65
C PHE A 254 -2.99 -3.53 21.99
N ALA A 255 -2.20 -3.74 23.05
CA ALA A 255 -2.73 -3.90 24.39
C ALA A 255 -3.28 -2.55 24.91
N GLU A 256 -4.56 -2.56 25.33
CA GLU A 256 -5.39 -1.44 25.81
C GLU A 256 -5.94 -0.44 24.77
N THR A 257 -6.71 -0.96 23.80
CA THR A 257 -7.95 -0.26 23.36
C THR A 257 -9.22 -1.06 23.72
N ASP A 258 -9.08 -2.31 24.13
CA ASP A 258 -10.18 -3.20 24.54
C ASP A 258 -10.42 -3.24 26.07
N GLN A 259 -10.14 -2.14 26.79
CA GLN A 259 -10.94 -1.90 28.00
C GLN A 259 -12.29 -1.36 27.54
N ALA A 260 -13.18 -2.31 27.26
CA ALA A 260 -14.61 -2.09 27.37
C ALA A 260 -14.87 -1.23 28.61
N THR A 261 -15.59 -0.13 28.43
CA THR A 261 -16.21 0.62 29.51
C THR A 261 -17.12 -0.32 30.30
N LEU A 262 -16.56 -1.06 31.25
CA LEU A 262 -17.30 -1.70 32.34
C LEU A 262 -17.70 -0.61 33.33
N GLY A 263 -18.56 0.29 32.86
CA GLY A 263 -19.39 1.12 33.71
C GLY A 263 -20.47 0.23 34.31
N GLY A 264 -20.23 -0.26 35.53
CA GLY A 264 -21.29 -0.81 36.38
C GLY A 264 -20.98 -2.17 36.97
N PHE A 265 -20.10 -2.22 37.97
CA PHE A 265 -20.32 -3.14 39.09
C PHE A 265 -20.18 -2.36 40.40
N ASP A 266 -21.29 -2.35 41.13
CA ASP A 266 -21.51 -1.73 42.41
C ASP A 266 -20.55 -2.31 43.46
N ALA A 267 -20.09 -1.44 44.37
CA ALA A 267 -19.10 -1.78 45.38
C ALA A 267 -19.74 -2.66 46.47
N GLY A 268 -19.45 -3.96 46.41
CA GLY A 268 -19.66 -4.90 47.50
C GLY A 268 -18.34 -5.20 48.22
N ASP A 269 -18.25 -4.73 49.45
CA ASP A 269 -17.23 -4.92 50.48
C ASP A 269 -16.58 -6.33 50.57
N GLY A 270 -15.30 -6.38 50.95
CA GLY A 270 -14.63 -7.63 51.32
C GLY A 270 -13.10 -7.63 51.15
N GLY A 271 -12.37 -7.21 52.19
CA GLY A 271 -10.91 -7.24 52.23
C GLY A 271 -10.27 -8.64 52.27
N GLY A 272 -9.02 -8.74 51.81
CA GLY A 272 -8.21 -9.95 51.94
C GLY A 272 -6.80 -9.79 51.35
N GLN A 273 -5.80 -9.80 52.22
CA GLN A 273 -4.36 -9.74 51.92
C GLN A 273 -3.85 -11.01 51.22
N GLY A 274 -2.75 -10.91 50.43
CA GLY A 274 -1.77 -12.00 50.38
C GLY A 274 -1.02 -12.27 49.06
N GLN A 275 0.27 -11.92 49.06
CA GLN A 275 1.42 -12.67 48.52
C GLN A 275 1.60 -12.93 47.00
N GLY A 276 2.56 -12.20 46.43
CA GLY A 276 3.85 -12.73 45.92
C GLY A 276 3.87 -14.01 45.08
N GLY A 277 4.22 -13.86 43.79
CA GLY A 277 4.57 -14.99 42.92
C GLY A 277 5.51 -14.57 41.78
N LYS A 278 6.82 -14.69 42.03
CA LYS A 278 7.90 -14.68 41.03
C LYS A 278 7.70 -15.83 40.03
N ARG A 279 7.94 -15.60 38.73
CA ARG A 279 8.40 -16.62 37.74
C ARG A 279 8.90 -15.90 36.50
N GLU A 280 10.21 -15.73 36.35
CA GLU A 280 11.17 -16.69 35.77
C GLU A 280 10.91 -16.96 34.29
N THR A 281 11.64 -16.17 33.49
CA THR A 281 11.91 -16.31 32.07
C THR A 281 12.64 -17.61 31.77
N ARG A 282 12.17 -18.33 30.74
CA ARG A 282 12.98 -19.32 30.01
C ARG A 282 13.05 -18.92 28.55
N SER A 283 14.29 -18.81 28.09
CA SER A 283 14.74 -18.52 26.74
C SER A 283 14.99 -19.84 26.02
N GLU A 284 14.38 -20.00 24.84
CA GLU A 284 14.80 -20.87 23.73
C GLU A 284 14.42 -20.05 22.48
N GLY A 285 15.33 -19.68 21.57
CA GLY A 285 16.03 -20.56 20.64
C GLY A 285 15.41 -20.32 19.27
N GLY A 286 16.18 -19.80 18.31
CA GLY A 286 15.66 -19.05 17.16
C GLY A 286 14.97 -19.85 16.05
N ASP A 287 14.38 -19.10 15.12
CA ASP A 287 14.37 -19.47 13.70
C ASP A 287 14.30 -18.19 12.84
N GLY A 288 15.28 -18.04 11.96
CA GLY A 288 15.46 -16.90 11.07
C GLY A 288 14.60 -17.08 9.82
N GLY A 289 13.28 -16.94 9.97
CA GLY A 289 12.35 -17.02 8.85
C GLY A 289 12.44 -15.80 7.93
N LYS A 290 12.49 -16.03 6.60
CA LYS A 290 12.26 -14.99 5.58
C LYS A 290 10.82 -14.46 5.73
N LEU A 291 10.68 -13.14 5.78
CA LEU A 291 9.40 -12.47 5.99
C LEU A 291 9.00 -11.77 4.69
N THR A 292 7.98 -12.31 4.03
CA THR A 292 7.58 -11.94 2.66
C THR A 292 6.58 -10.78 2.59
N ASP A 293 6.06 -10.30 3.72
CA ASP A 293 5.03 -9.27 3.73
C ASP A 293 5.64 -7.87 3.91
N TRP A 294 6.33 -7.41 2.86
CA TRP A 294 6.73 -6.01 2.71
C TRP A 294 5.79 -5.34 1.71
N VAL A 295 5.26 -4.18 2.07
CA VAL A 295 4.64 -3.30 1.07
C VAL A 295 5.74 -2.93 0.07
N ASP A 296 5.42 -3.11 -1.21
CA ASP A 296 6.30 -3.19 -2.39
C ASP A 296 7.06 -4.53 -2.53
N GLY A 297 6.41 -5.46 -3.26
CA GLY A 297 7.03 -6.69 -3.75
C GLY A 297 8.11 -6.41 -4.81
N PRO A 298 9.09 -7.32 -4.97
CA PRO A 298 10.17 -7.13 -5.95
C PRO A 298 9.63 -7.17 -7.39
N PRO A 299 10.21 -6.41 -8.33
CA PRO A 299 10.01 -6.66 -9.76
C PRO A 299 10.67 -8.00 -10.11
N ASP A 300 9.87 -8.94 -10.59
CA ASP A 300 10.35 -10.24 -11.05
C ASP A 300 11.11 -10.07 -12.37
N ARG A 301 12.34 -10.60 -12.44
CA ARG A 301 13.18 -10.52 -13.65
C ARG A 301 12.95 -11.77 -14.49
N GLY A 302 12.10 -11.66 -15.50
CA GLY A 302 12.15 -12.54 -16.67
C GLY A 302 13.41 -12.23 -17.48
N GLY A 303 14.31 -13.20 -17.59
CA GLY A 303 15.56 -13.07 -18.33
C GLY A 303 15.41 -13.54 -19.78
N ASP A 304 16.05 -12.82 -20.69
CA ASP A 304 16.46 -13.29 -22.00
C ASP A 304 17.85 -12.72 -22.32
N GLU A 305 18.88 -13.56 -22.24
CA GLU A 305 20.16 -13.29 -22.92
C GLU A 305 20.65 -14.57 -23.61
N SER A 306 20.47 -14.60 -24.93
CA SER A 306 21.18 -15.48 -25.84
C SER A 306 22.54 -14.88 -26.22
N GLY A 307 23.62 -15.60 -25.91
CA GLY A 307 24.85 -15.63 -26.73
C GLY A 307 26.00 -14.70 -26.33
N SER A 308 27.03 -15.25 -25.67
CA SER A 308 28.26 -15.72 -26.31
C SER A 308 29.43 -15.81 -25.33
N ILE A 309 30.35 -16.71 -25.67
CA ILE A 309 31.35 -17.36 -24.83
C ILE A 309 32.62 -16.49 -24.74
N ALA A 310 33.17 -16.32 -23.53
CA ALA A 310 34.61 -16.15 -23.34
C ALA A 310 35.03 -16.66 -21.96
N GLU A 311 35.95 -17.63 -21.98
CA GLU A 311 36.49 -18.39 -20.87
C GLU A 311 37.22 -17.53 -19.82
N ARG A 312 37.01 -17.84 -18.54
CA ARG A 312 38.09 -17.79 -17.56
C ARG A 312 37.88 -18.76 -16.40
N GLU A 313 38.75 -19.74 -16.34
CA GLU A 313 38.92 -20.68 -15.24
C GLU A 313 39.22 -19.97 -13.91
N ARG A 314 38.63 -20.45 -12.82
CA ARG A 314 39.36 -20.92 -11.62
C ARG A 314 38.44 -21.54 -10.56
N ARG A 315 38.69 -22.84 -10.36
CA ARG A 315 38.91 -23.54 -9.08
C ARG A 315 37.78 -23.49 -8.04
N GLY A 316 37.08 -24.62 -7.93
CA GLY A 316 35.95 -24.80 -7.03
C GLY A 316 36.31 -25.12 -5.57
N THR A 317 35.23 -25.17 -4.80
CA THR A 317 35.00 -26.09 -3.69
C THR A 317 33.53 -26.48 -3.74
N ASP A 318 33.35 -27.79 -3.71
CA ASP A 318 32.12 -28.57 -3.61
C ASP A 318 31.47 -28.33 -2.25
N GLU A 319 30.14 -28.21 -2.20
CA GLU A 319 29.23 -28.79 -1.19
C GLU A 319 27.82 -28.18 -1.29
N GLY A 320 26.87 -29.01 -1.77
CA GLY A 320 25.54 -29.11 -1.15
C GLY A 320 24.42 -28.19 -1.64
N GLN A 321 23.97 -28.36 -2.88
CA GLN A 321 22.59 -28.02 -3.26
C GLN A 321 21.60 -28.97 -2.56
N ALA A 322 20.55 -28.42 -1.97
CA ALA A 322 19.29 -29.13 -1.75
C ALA A 322 18.13 -28.27 -2.25
N SER A 323 17.41 -28.83 -3.22
CA SER A 323 16.16 -28.36 -3.84
C SER A 323 14.95 -28.86 -3.05
N LEU A 324 13.76 -28.33 -3.41
CA LEU A 324 12.38 -28.71 -3.06
C LEU A 324 11.82 -28.00 -1.81
N GLY A 325 10.57 -27.55 -1.78
CA GLY A 325 9.43 -27.84 -2.64
C GLY A 325 8.20 -27.97 -1.76
N ASP A 326 7.14 -27.23 -2.11
CA ASP A 326 5.80 -27.23 -1.52
C ASP A 326 5.70 -26.94 -0.01
N TRP A 327 4.55 -26.38 0.40
CA TRP A 327 3.64 -26.96 1.39
C TRP A 327 2.55 -25.93 1.71
N SER A 328 1.32 -26.30 1.29
CA SER A 328 -0.03 -26.00 1.79
C SER A 328 -0.27 -24.75 2.64
#